data_AF-A0A916EF27-F1
#
_entry.id   AF-A0A916EF27-F1
#
_cell.length_a   1.000
_cell.length_b   1.000
_cell.length_c   1.000
_cell.angle_alpha   90.00
_cell.angle_beta   90.00
_cell.angle_gamma   90.00
#
_symmetry.space_group_name_H-M   'P 1'
#
loop_
_entity.id
_entity.type
_entity.pdbx_description
1 polymer ?
#
loop_
_entity_poly.entity_id
_entity_poly.type
_entity_poly.pdbx_seq_one_letter_code
_entity_poly.pdbx_strand_id
1 'polypeptide(L)'
;MSVINYGLQDIAIKREKMTKKLENEFENLNTLEDICERSKDNPNLKTELEKCIITVQELLCERIEHLNWKNEAFETENPASDLEINEMFENILRIDSIMTKNETTQ
;
A
#
# COMPACT_ATOMS: atom_id res chain seq x y z
N MET A 1 -19.72 0.31 -10.72
CA MET A 1 -18.46 -0.47 -10.79
C MET A 1 -17.65 0.05 -11.97
N SER A 2 -16.37 0.37 -11.78
CA SER A 2 -15.51 0.88 -12.84
C SER A 2 -15.12 -0.22 -13.83
N VAL A 3 -14.78 0.15 -15.07
CA VAL A 3 -14.29 -0.77 -16.10
C VAL A 3 -13.01 -1.48 -15.66
N ILE A 4 -12.14 -0.78 -14.93
CA ILE A 4 -10.92 -1.35 -14.33
C ILE A 4 -11.27 -2.52 -13.40
N ASN A 5 -12.35 -2.40 -12.62
CA ASN A 5 -12.78 -3.45 -11.70
C ASN A 5 -13.16 -4.74 -12.42
N TYR A 6 -13.74 -4.67 -13.63
CA TYR A 6 -14.02 -5.85 -14.46
C TYR A 6 -12.75 -6.41 -15.12
N GLY A 7 -11.81 -5.56 -15.52
CA GLY A 7 -10.54 -5.99 -16.11
C GLY A 7 -9.60 -6.69 -15.13
N LEU A 8 -9.74 -6.42 -13.83
CA LEU A 8 -8.92 -7.00 -12.76
C LEU A 8 -9.59 -8.17 -12.03
N GLN A 9 -10.83 -8.53 -12.37
CA GLN A 9 -11.62 -9.56 -11.65
C GLN A 9 -10.98 -10.96 -11.64
N ASP A 10 -10.14 -11.27 -12.61
CA ASP A 10 -9.44 -12.57 -12.72
C ASP A 10 -7.91 -12.47 -12.49
N ILE A 11 -7.42 -11.34 -11.97
CA ILE A 11 -6.00 -11.13 -11.73
C ILE A 11 -5.70 -11.28 -10.23
N ALA A 12 -4.97 -12.34 -9.89
CA ALA A 12 -4.42 -12.51 -8.55
C ALA A 12 -3.01 -11.94 -8.47
N ILE A 13 -2.79 -11.01 -7.54
CA ILE A 13 -1.47 -10.45 -7.25
C ILE A 13 -0.87 -11.21 -6.09
N LYS A 14 0.36 -11.68 -6.25
CA LYS A 14 1.10 -12.37 -5.21
C LYS A 14 2.43 -11.66 -5.00
N ARG A 15 2.70 -11.29 -3.75
CA ARG A 15 4.01 -10.73 -3.37
C ARG A 15 5.11 -11.76 -3.54
N GLU A 16 6.33 -11.27 -3.76
CA GLU A 16 7.52 -12.11 -3.64
C GLU A 16 7.68 -12.58 -2.19
N LYS A 17 8.20 -13.80 -2.02
CA LYS A 17 8.49 -14.33 -0.69
C LYS A 17 9.80 -13.75 -0.17
N MET A 18 9.79 -13.30 1.07
CA MET A 18 10.96 -12.88 1.82
C MET A 18 11.81 -14.09 2.22
N THR A 19 12.89 -13.82 2.95
CA THR A 19 13.68 -14.89 3.58
C THR A 19 12.82 -15.74 4.52
N LYS A 20 13.11 -17.05 4.62
CA LYS A 20 12.34 -18.00 5.46
C LYS A 20 12.15 -17.53 6.91
N LYS A 21 13.15 -16.85 7.48
CA LYS A 21 13.08 -16.33 8.84
C LYS A 21 12.02 -15.23 8.97
N LEU A 22 12.03 -14.27 8.05
CA LEU A 22 11.08 -13.16 8.02
C LEU A 22 9.68 -13.62 7.63
N GLU A 23 9.56 -14.61 6.74
CA GLU A 23 8.27 -15.23 6.42
C GLU A 23 7.64 -15.88 7.66
N ASN A 24 8.40 -16.71 8.39
CA ASN A 24 7.88 -17.30 9.63
C ASN A 24 7.50 -16.23 10.65
N GLU A 25 8.28 -15.15 10.75
CA GLU A 25 7.98 -14.04 11.65
C GLU A 25 6.69 -13.32 11.24
N PHE A 26 6.53 -13.06 9.95
CA PHE A 26 5.34 -12.43 9.37
C PHE A 26 4.08 -13.31 9.50
N GLU A 27 4.18 -14.61 9.26
CA GLU A 27 3.07 -15.58 9.39
C GLU A 27 2.51 -15.66 10.82
N ASN A 28 3.29 -15.27 11.82
CA ASN A 28 2.85 -15.22 13.23
C ASN A 28 2.15 -13.92 13.62
N LEU A 29 2.09 -12.92 12.72
CA LEU A 29 1.43 -11.63 12.95
C LEU A 29 0.00 -11.69 12.40
N ASN A 30 -0.99 -11.42 13.27
CA ASN A 30 -2.40 -11.66 12.93
C ASN A 30 -3.11 -10.40 12.44
N THR A 31 -2.64 -9.22 12.85
CA THR A 31 -3.26 -7.93 12.50
C THR A 31 -2.26 -6.99 11.82
N LEU A 32 -2.79 -6.00 11.11
CA LEU A 32 -1.97 -4.93 10.52
C LEU A 32 -1.21 -4.15 11.61
N GLU A 33 -1.83 -3.97 12.77
CA GLU A 33 -1.22 -3.29 13.91
C GLU A 33 -0.01 -4.06 14.44
N ASP A 34 -0.13 -5.40 14.58
CA ASP A 34 0.98 -6.28 14.96
C ASP A 34 2.14 -6.17 13.94
N ILE A 35 1.81 -6.14 12.64
CA ILE A 35 2.80 -6.00 11.57
C ILE A 35 3.53 -4.66 11.68
N CYS A 36 2.79 -3.58 11.90
CA CYS A 36 3.34 -2.23 12.06
C CYS A 36 4.22 -2.12 13.30
N GLU A 37 3.77 -2.63 14.45
CA GLU A 37 4.54 -2.63 15.69
C GLU A 37 5.83 -3.46 15.52
N ARG A 38 5.71 -4.67 14.98
CA ARG A 38 6.86 -5.55 14.78
C ARG A 38 7.88 -4.99 13.79
N SER A 39 7.42 -4.26 12.78
CA SER A 39 8.28 -3.59 11.80
C SER A 39 9.05 -2.41 12.40
N LYS A 40 8.54 -1.79 13.48
CA LYS A 40 9.30 -0.77 14.24
C LYS A 40 10.47 -1.43 14.99
N ASP A 41 10.26 -2.63 15.54
CA ASP A 41 11.28 -3.37 16.29
C ASP A 41 12.29 -4.10 15.38
N ASN A 42 11.87 -4.51 14.18
CA ASN A 42 12.70 -5.25 13.23
C ASN A 42 12.82 -4.48 11.89
N PRO A 43 13.86 -3.66 11.72
CA PRO A 43 14.08 -2.88 10.49
C PRO A 43 14.20 -3.74 9.24
N ASN A 44 14.71 -4.96 9.35
CA ASN A 44 14.83 -5.86 8.19
C ASN A 44 13.46 -6.33 7.70
N LEU A 45 12.52 -6.58 8.62
CA LEU A 45 11.14 -6.92 8.25
C LEU A 45 10.48 -5.73 7.54
N LYS A 46 10.67 -4.51 8.06
CA LYS A 46 10.18 -3.28 7.44
C LYS A 46 10.67 -3.14 6.00
N THR A 47 11.98 -3.22 5.77
CA THR A 47 12.55 -3.03 4.43
C THR A 47 12.07 -4.09 3.44
N GLU A 48 11.94 -5.36 3.86
CA GLU A 48 11.44 -6.42 2.98
C GLU A 48 9.93 -6.28 2.69
N LEU A 49 9.13 -5.81 3.65
CA LEU A 49 7.72 -5.48 3.44
C LEU A 49 7.57 -4.31 2.44
N GLU A 50 8.33 -3.22 2.63
CA GLU A 50 8.36 -2.08 1.73
C GLU A 50 8.73 -2.51 0.31
N LYS A 51 9.77 -3.33 0.17
CA LYS A 51 10.19 -3.87 -1.13
C LYS A 51 9.08 -4.69 -1.78
N CYS A 52 8.42 -5.58 -1.03
CA CYS A 52 7.30 -6.37 -1.56
C CYS A 52 6.16 -5.48 -2.10
N ILE A 53 5.87 -4.36 -1.42
CA ILE A 53 4.83 -3.42 -1.83
C ILE A 53 5.25 -2.64 -3.09
N ILE A 54 6.48 -2.11 -3.11
CA ILE A 54 7.03 -1.35 -4.24
C ILE A 54 6.99 -2.20 -5.51
N THR A 55 7.45 -3.46 -5.45
CA THR A 55 7.44 -4.34 -6.63
C THR A 55 6.03 -4.58 -7.17
N VAL A 56 5.03 -4.69 -6.30
CA VAL A 56 3.63 -4.81 -6.73
C VAL A 56 3.11 -3.51 -7.33
N GLN A 57 3.46 -2.36 -6.77
CA GLN A 57 3.09 -1.05 -7.30
C GLN A 57 3.68 -0.83 -8.69
N GLU A 58 4.98 -1.08 -8.86
CA GLU A 58 5.66 -0.98 -10.16
C GLU A 58 4.98 -1.87 -11.21
N LEU A 59 4.71 -3.13 -10.88
CA LEU A 59 4.01 -4.07 -11.77
C LEU A 59 2.63 -3.54 -12.19
N LEU A 60 1.88 -2.95 -11.25
CA LEU A 60 0.57 -2.39 -11.53
C LEU A 60 0.65 -1.13 -12.37
N CYS A 61 1.59 -0.23 -12.08
CA CYS A 61 1.83 0.98 -12.87
C CYS A 61 2.19 0.62 -14.32
N GLU A 62 3.21 -0.23 -14.51
CA GLU A 62 3.60 -0.71 -15.84
C GLU A 62 2.41 -1.33 -16.58
N ARG A 63 1.59 -2.12 -15.88
CA ARG A 63 0.43 -2.74 -16.51
C ARG A 63 -0.62 -1.71 -16.92
N ILE A 64 -0.89 -0.72 -16.08
CA ILE A 64 -1.91 0.32 -16.32
C ILE A 64 -1.47 1.29 -17.41
N GLU A 65 -0.20 1.70 -17.44
CA GLU A 65 0.38 2.58 -18.47
C GLU A 65 0.26 1.98 -19.88
N HIS A 66 0.33 0.65 -20.00
CA HIS A 66 0.12 -0.05 -21.27
C HIS A 66 -1.35 -0.17 -21.69
N LEU A 67 -2.30 0.12 -20.80
CA LEU A 67 -3.73 0.08 -21.12
C LEU A 67 -4.18 1.40 -21.75
N ASN A 68 -5.06 1.26 -22.74
CA ASN A 68 -5.75 2.39 -23.34
C ASN A 68 -7.25 2.14 -23.29
N TRP A 69 -8.02 3.16 -22.92
CA TRP A 69 -9.46 3.14 -22.97
C TRP A 69 -9.95 4.17 -23.97
N LYS A 70 -10.65 3.74 -25.02
CA LYS A 70 -11.14 4.63 -26.09
C LYS A 70 -10.04 5.51 -26.72
N ASN A 71 -8.83 4.96 -26.88
CA ASN A 71 -7.63 5.64 -27.36
C ASN A 71 -7.07 6.72 -26.42
N GLU A 72 -7.51 6.74 -25.16
CA GLU A 72 -6.90 7.53 -24.09
C GLU A 72 -6.09 6.61 -23.18
N ALA A 73 -4.86 7.00 -22.88
CA ALA A 73 -4.01 6.27 -21.94
C ALA A 73 -4.50 6.49 -20.51
N PHE A 74 -4.31 5.49 -19.65
CA PHE A 74 -4.50 5.71 -18.22
C PHE A 74 -3.33 6.49 -17.64
N GLU A 75 -3.63 7.39 -16.71
CA GLU A 75 -2.63 8.11 -15.93
C GLU A 75 -2.39 7.38 -14.61
N THR A 76 -1.12 7.33 -14.19
CA THR A 76 -0.69 6.80 -12.89
C THR A 76 -0.11 7.93 -12.06
N GLU A 77 -0.45 7.95 -10.77
CA GLU A 77 0.07 8.93 -9.82
C GLU A 77 1.12 8.29 -8.92
N ASN A 78 2.09 9.10 -8.49
CA ASN A 78 3.06 8.66 -7.51
C ASN A 78 2.40 8.49 -6.14
N PRO A 79 2.89 7.54 -5.31
CA PRO A 79 2.48 7.48 -3.91
C PRO A 79 2.73 8.80 -3.18
N ALA A 80 1.81 9.20 -2.32
CA ALA A 80 1.98 10.37 -1.48
C ALA A 80 3.19 10.21 -0.57
N SER A 81 4.00 11.26 -0.49
CA SER A 81 5.11 11.35 0.45
C SER A 81 4.61 11.49 1.88
N ASP A 82 5.46 11.14 2.85
CA ASP A 82 5.17 11.37 4.27
C ASP A 82 4.83 12.85 4.55
N LEU A 83 5.44 13.78 3.81
CA LEU A 83 5.14 15.21 3.94
C LEU A 83 3.71 15.53 3.50
N GLU A 84 3.30 15.06 2.33
CA GLU A 84 1.95 15.28 1.79
C GLU A 84 0.89 14.63 2.68
N ILE A 85 1.16 13.42 3.18
CA ILE A 85 0.29 12.73 4.13
C ILE A 85 0.17 13.55 5.42
N ASN A 86 1.29 14.03 5.98
CA ASN A 86 1.28 14.84 7.19
C ASN A 86 0.53 16.17 6.98
N GLU A 87 0.78 16.88 5.89
CA GLU A 87 0.09 18.12 5.56
C GLU A 87 -1.42 17.89 5.39
N MET A 88 -1.82 16.80 4.73
CA MET A 88 -3.23 16.42 4.63
C MET A 88 -3.85 16.21 6.02
N PHE A 89 -3.19 15.47 6.91
CA PHE A 89 -3.68 15.25 8.27
C PHE A 89 -3.78 16.55 9.08
N GLU A 90 -2.79 17.45 8.98
CA GLU A 90 -2.86 18.76 9.65
C GLU A 90 -4.05 19.59 9.16
N ASN A 91 -4.35 19.54 7.86
CA ASN A 91 -5.52 20.22 7.30
C ASN A 91 -6.84 19.62 7.81
N ILE A 92 -6.92 18.29 7.97
CA ILE A 92 -8.10 17.65 8.55
C ILE A 92 -8.26 18.03 10.02
N LEU A 93 -7.17 18.02 10.81
CA LEU A 93 -7.18 18.39 12.23
C LEU A 93 -7.63 19.84 12.49
N ARG A 94 -7.45 20.74 11.51
CA ARG A 94 -8.01 22.11 11.58
C ARG A 94 -9.52 22.16 11.48
N ILE A 95 -10.14 21.18 10.81
CA ILE A 95 -11.59 21.08 10.65
C ILE A 95 -12.18 20.27 11.79
N ASP A 96 -11.54 19.16 12.14
CA ASP A 96 -11.96 18.25 13.19
C ASP A 96 -10.79 17.88 14.11
N SER A 97 -10.74 18.52 15.27
CA SER A 97 -9.64 18.39 16.22
C SER A 97 -9.70 17.14 17.09
N ILE A 98 -10.81 16.38 17.05
CA ILE A 98 -10.93 15.13 17.82
C ILE A 98 -10.43 13.91 17.04
N MET A 99 -10.22 14.04 15.72
CA MET A 99 -9.76 12.95 14.89
C MET A 99 -8.31 12.56 15.24
N THR A 100 -8.05 11.27 15.44
CA THR A 100 -6.70 10.75 15.66
C THR A 100 -6.20 9.94 14.46
N LYS A 101 -4.88 9.96 14.19
CA LYS A 101 -4.26 9.15 13.12
C LYS A 101 -4.50 7.64 13.27
N ASN A 102 -4.90 7.19 14.48
CA ASN A 102 -5.13 5.80 14.81
C ASN A 102 -6.60 5.36 14.66
N GLU A 103 -7.54 6.28 14.42
CA GLU A 103 -8.97 5.99 14.24
C GLU A 103 -9.33 5.56 12.81
N THR A 104 -8.36 5.22 11.97
CA THR A 104 -8.56 4.82 10.57
C THR A 104 -8.98 3.35 10.40
N THR A 105 -9.78 2.82 11.32
CA THR A 105 -10.40 1.49 11.17
C THR A 105 -11.81 1.47 11.76
N GLN A 106 -12.81 1.55 10.90
CA GLN A 106 -14.12 0.90 11.10
C GLN A 106 -14.42 0.04 9.88
#